data_AF-A0A929PI89-F1
#
_entry.id   AF-A0A929PI89-F1
#
_cell.length_a   1.000
_cell.length_b   1.000
_cell.length_c   1.000
_cell.angle_alpha   90.00
_cell.angle_beta   90.00
_cell.angle_gamma   90.00
#
_symmetry.space_group_name_H-M   'P 1'
#
loop_
_entity.id
_entity.type
_entity.pdbx_description
1 polymer ?
#
loop_
_entity_poly.entity_id
_entity_poly.type
_entity_poly.pdbx_seq_one_letter_code
_entity_poly.pdbx_strand_id
1 'polypeptide(L)'
;IGASSLRLKGDYFALVTIAFAFIVYYTAKNWVSVTRGPMGLPGIPGFTVFGLALDSTFSYFVLVFVFVIITIFIVRRIVDSPFGRVLKSIREDEIAAQALGKDTTKHKLLAFV
;
A
#
# COMPACT_ATOMS: atom_id res chain seq x y z
N ILE A 1 9.87 -3.34 -19.85
CA ILE A 1 8.64 -2.62 -20.24
C ILE A 1 8.95 -1.35 -21.04
N GLY A 2 9.99 -0.57 -20.68
CA GLY A 2 10.30 0.71 -21.34
C GLY A 2 10.65 0.67 -22.83
N ALA A 3 11.28 -0.38 -23.35
CA ALA A 3 11.67 -0.43 -24.77
C ALA A 3 10.48 -0.67 -25.73
N SER A 4 9.45 -1.41 -25.30
CA SER A 4 8.28 -1.74 -26.13
C SER A 4 7.13 -0.73 -25.99
N SER A 5 7.16 0.15 -24.99
CA SER A 5 6.13 1.16 -24.75
C SER A 5 6.37 2.51 -25.45
N LEU A 6 7.56 2.73 -26.00
CA LEU A 6 7.95 3.99 -26.66
C LEU A 6 7.20 4.28 -27.97
N ARG A 7 6.34 3.37 -28.47
CA ARG A 7 5.56 3.53 -29.71
C ARG A 7 4.06 3.83 -29.49
N LEU A 8 3.58 3.91 -28.25
CA LEU A 8 2.16 4.17 -27.95
C LEU A 8 2.02 5.51 -27.22
N LYS A 9 1.29 6.46 -27.80
CA LYS A 9 0.97 7.76 -27.16
C LYS A 9 -0.46 7.73 -26.60
N GLY A 10 -0.66 8.29 -25.41
CA GLY A 10 -1.99 8.52 -24.79
C GLY A 10 -2.58 7.32 -24.06
N ASP A 11 -3.91 7.17 -24.10
CA ASP A 11 -4.71 6.19 -23.33
C ASP A 11 -4.33 4.73 -23.59
N TYR A 12 -3.78 4.43 -24.77
CA TYR A 12 -3.29 3.10 -25.11
C TYR A 12 -2.13 2.65 -24.20
N PHE A 13 -1.29 3.57 -23.73
CA PHE A 13 -0.23 3.24 -22.78
C PHE A 13 -0.80 2.84 -21.41
N ALA A 14 -1.85 3.52 -20.96
CA ALA A 14 -2.55 3.16 -19.72
C ALA A 14 -3.22 1.78 -19.84
N LEU A 15 -3.90 1.51 -20.96
CA LEU A 15 -4.52 0.20 -21.24
C LEU A 15 -3.48 -0.93 -21.27
N VAL A 16 -2.32 -0.73 -21.90
CA VAL A 16 -1.24 -1.73 -21.92
C VAL A 16 -0.67 -1.99 -20.53
N THR A 17 -0.54 -0.95 -19.70
CA THR A 17 -0.06 -1.10 -18.32
C THR A 17 -1.06 -1.91 -17.48
N ILE A 18 -2.36 -1.66 -17.64
CA ILE A 18 -3.43 -2.42 -16.98
C ILE A 18 -3.42 -3.88 -17.44
N ALA A 19 -3.37 -4.11 -18.75
CA ALA A 19 -3.34 -5.46 -19.33
C ALA A 19 -2.12 -6.24 -18.85
N PHE A 20 -0.94 -5.62 -18.82
CA PHE A 20 0.28 -6.22 -18.30
C PHE A 20 0.16 -6.58 -16.82
N ALA A 21 -0.41 -5.70 -15.99
CA ALA A 21 -0.66 -5.99 -14.58
C ALA A 21 -1.58 -7.20 -14.38
N PHE A 22 -2.65 -7.31 -15.19
CA PHE A 22 -3.53 -8.49 -15.16
C PHE A 22 -2.81 -9.77 -15.56
N ILE A 23 -1.97 -9.74 -16.60
CA ILE A 23 -1.19 -10.90 -17.02
C ILE A 23 -0.28 -11.35 -15.88
N VAL A 24 0.49 -10.43 -15.28
CA VAL A 24 1.37 -10.75 -14.15
C VAL A 24 0.58 -11.32 -12.97
N TYR A 25 -0.55 -10.71 -12.61
CA TYR A 25 -1.41 -11.18 -11.54
C TYR A 25 -1.95 -12.58 -11.81
N TYR A 26 -2.46 -12.84 -13.02
CA TYR A 26 -3.04 -14.11 -13.37
C TYR A 26 -1.98 -15.21 -13.47
N THR A 27 -0.80 -14.89 -14.02
CA THR A 27 0.34 -15.80 -14.01
C THR A 27 0.75 -16.13 -12.59
N ALA A 28 0.94 -15.15 -11.70
CA ALA A 28 1.31 -15.39 -10.31
C ALA A 28 0.27 -16.22 -9.54
N LYS A 29 -1.02 -15.96 -9.77
CA LYS A 29 -2.12 -16.71 -9.14
C LYS A 29 -2.23 -18.15 -9.66
N ASN A 30 -1.91 -18.40 -10.93
CA ASN A 30 -1.99 -19.73 -11.53
C ASN A 30 -0.63 -20.44 -11.57
N TRP A 31 0.42 -19.85 -10.97
CA TRP A 31 1.78 -20.40 -11.00
C TRP A 31 1.91 -21.61 -10.06
N VAL A 32 1.52 -22.79 -10.55
CA VAL A 32 1.48 -24.02 -9.75
C VAL A 32 2.84 -24.39 -9.15
N SER A 33 3.94 -24.19 -9.89
CA SER A 33 5.27 -24.59 -9.41
C SER A 33 5.82 -23.74 -8.27
N VAL A 34 5.41 -22.49 -8.11
CA VAL A 34 5.94 -21.55 -7.10
C VAL A 34 4.90 -21.25 -6.02
N THR A 35 3.68 -20.89 -6.40
CA THR A 35 2.62 -20.46 -5.46
C THR A 35 1.59 -21.55 -5.16
N ARG A 36 1.74 -22.75 -5.76
CA ARG A 36 0.72 -23.83 -5.80
C ARG A 36 -0.61 -23.43 -6.48
N GLY A 37 -0.64 -22.27 -7.13
CA GLY A 37 -1.72 -21.86 -8.02
C GLY A 37 -3.10 -21.80 -7.32
N PRO A 38 -4.18 -22.31 -7.95
CA PRO A 38 -5.53 -22.30 -7.38
C PRO A 38 -5.74 -23.28 -6.21
N MET A 39 -4.79 -24.18 -5.93
CA MET A 39 -4.84 -25.08 -4.77
C MET A 39 -4.49 -24.38 -3.45
N GLY A 40 -4.02 -23.12 -3.51
CA GLY A 40 -3.53 -22.39 -2.36
C GLY A 40 -2.27 -23.03 -1.76
N LEU A 41 -1.80 -22.50 -0.63
CA LEU A 41 -0.80 -23.15 0.22
C LEU A 41 -1.54 -24.04 1.24
N PRO A 42 -1.78 -25.34 0.96
CA PRO A 42 -2.36 -26.23 1.96
C PRO A 42 -1.37 -26.40 3.11
N GLY A 43 -1.87 -26.27 4.34
CA GLY A 43 -1.08 -26.47 5.55
C GLY A 43 -0.22 -25.27 5.94
N ILE A 44 -0.66 -24.03 5.69
CA ILE A 44 -0.17 -22.92 6.53
C ILE A 44 -0.68 -23.23 7.94
N PRO A 45 0.19 -23.60 8.90
CA PRO A 45 -0.27 -23.83 10.26
C PRO A 45 -1.00 -22.58 10.74
N GLY A 46 -2.15 -22.74 11.39
CA GLY A 46 -2.89 -21.62 11.97
C GLY A 46 -1.91 -20.73 12.74
N PHE A 47 -1.98 -19.42 12.53
CA PHE A 47 -1.02 -18.48 13.12
C PHE A 47 -0.98 -18.70 14.64
N THR A 48 0.09 -19.31 15.16
CA THR A 48 0.28 -19.48 16.59
C THR A 48 0.93 -18.21 17.14
N VAL A 49 0.12 -17.28 17.63
CA VAL A 49 0.61 -16.06 18.29
C VAL A 49 0.74 -16.37 19.78
N PHE A 50 1.97 -16.34 20.31
CA PHE A 50 2.25 -16.62 21.74
C PHE A 50 1.71 -17.98 22.27
N GLY A 51 1.68 -19.01 21.43
CA GLY A 51 1.29 -20.38 21.84
C GLY A 51 -0.22 -20.69 21.78
N LEU A 52 -1.06 -19.76 21.32
CA LEU A 52 -2.48 -20.01 21.05
C LEU A 52 -2.68 -20.34 19.57
N ALA A 53 -3.19 -21.53 19.27
CA ALA A 53 -3.56 -21.93 17.91
C ALA A 53 -4.82 -21.16 17.47
N LEU A 54 -4.66 -20.24 16.51
CA LEU A 54 -5.76 -19.48 15.92
C LEU A 54 -6.39 -20.28 14.77
N ASP A 55 -7.07 -21.38 15.09
CA ASP A 55 -7.70 -22.28 14.10
C ASP A 55 -9.16 -21.89 13.74
N SER A 56 -9.74 -20.91 14.43
CA SER A 56 -11.11 -20.45 14.18
C SER A 56 -11.15 -19.23 13.27
N THR A 57 -12.14 -19.17 12.35
CA THR A 57 -12.45 -18.00 11.53
C THR A 57 -12.57 -16.72 12.36
N PHE A 58 -13.10 -16.84 13.59
CA PHE A 58 -13.22 -15.72 14.52
C PHE A 58 -11.85 -15.21 14.99
N SER A 59 -10.88 -16.10 15.23
CA SER A 59 -9.53 -15.75 15.63
C SER A 59 -8.77 -14.98 14.54
N TYR A 60 -8.94 -15.38 13.28
CA TYR A 60 -8.37 -14.64 12.14
C TYR A 60 -9.01 -13.25 11.98
N PHE A 61 -10.34 -13.17 12.15
CA PHE A 61 -11.05 -11.88 12.14
C PHE A 61 -10.52 -10.94 13.23
N VAL A 62 -10.37 -11.43 14.46
CA VAL A 62 -9.81 -10.66 15.59
C VAL A 62 -8.38 -10.19 15.30
N LEU A 63 -7.53 -11.06 14.75
CA LEU A 63 -6.16 -10.70 14.38
C LEU A 63 -6.15 -9.57 13.34
N VAL A 64 -6.90 -9.72 12.24
CA VAL A 64 -7.00 -8.68 11.21
C VAL A 64 -7.56 -7.39 11.80
N PHE A 65 -8.58 -7.47 12.66
CA PHE A 65 -9.18 -6.32 13.31
C PHE A 65 -8.18 -5.56 14.20
N VAL A 66 -7.34 -6.27 14.96
CA VAL A 66 -6.24 -5.68 15.74
C VAL A 66 -5.24 -4.97 14.82
N PHE A 67 -4.82 -5.61 13.73
CA PHE A 67 -3.94 -4.98 12.75
C PHE A 67 -4.55 -3.72 12.12
N VAL A 68 -5.84 -3.73 11.81
CA VAL A 68 -6.56 -2.56 11.30
C VAL A 68 -6.57 -1.43 12.33
N ILE A 69 -6.87 -1.73 13.60
CA ILE A 69 -6.84 -0.74 14.68
C ILE A 69 -5.44 -0.15 14.84
N ILE A 70 -4.41 -0.99 14.87
CA ILE A 70 -3.00 -0.56 14.97
C ILE A 70 -2.64 0.34 13.79
N THR A 71 -3.03 -0.05 12.58
CA THR A 71 -2.77 0.75 11.37
C THR A 71 -3.45 2.10 11.44
N ILE A 72 -4.74 2.15 11.82
CA ILE A 72 -5.47 3.41 12.00
C ILE A 72 -4.80 4.27 13.07
N PHE A 73 -4.38 3.67 14.19
CA PHE A 73 -3.70 4.36 15.26
C PHE A 73 -2.37 4.98 14.79
N ILE A 74 -1.53 4.21 14.08
CA ILE A 74 -0.26 4.67 13.52
C ILE A 74 -0.50 5.80 12.51
N VAL A 75 -1.44 5.64 11.59
CA VAL A 75 -1.77 6.66 10.58
C VAL A 75 -2.24 7.95 11.25
N ARG A 76 -3.14 7.87 12.24
CA ARG A 76 -3.56 9.05 13.01
C ARG A 76 -2.39 9.70 13.72
N ARG A 77 -1.52 8.92 14.35
CA ARG A 77 -0.31 9.42 15.03
C ARG A 77 0.61 10.18 14.06
N ILE A 78 0.79 9.66 12.84
CA ILE A 78 1.61 10.29 11.79
C ILE A 78 0.97 11.57 11.28
N VAL A 79 -0.34 11.56 11.02
CA VAL A 79 -1.08 12.75 10.52
C VAL A 79 -1.11 13.87 11.55
N ASP A 80 -1.35 13.54 12.82
CA ASP A 80 -1.39 14.53 13.92
C ASP A 80 0.00 14.97 14.38
N SER A 81 1.06 14.33 13.86
CA SER A 81 2.45 14.73 14.14
C SER A 81 2.76 16.14 13.58
N PRO A 82 3.83 16.80 14.06
CA PRO A 82 4.28 18.07 13.49
C PRO A 82 4.49 18.02 11.97
N PHE A 83 4.95 16.89 11.43
CA PHE A 83 5.14 16.69 9.99
C PHE A 83 3.80 16.66 9.24
N GLY A 84 2.84 15.86 9.72
CA GLY A 84 1.51 15.75 9.11
C GLY A 84 0.72 17.06 9.15
N ARG A 85 0.87 17.85 10.22
CA ARG A 85 0.28 19.20 10.33
C ARG A 85 0.83 20.18 9.29
N VAL A 86 2.13 20.13 9.00
CA VAL A 86 2.73 20.96 7.94
C VAL A 86 2.25 20.54 6.56
N LEU A 87 2.13 19.23 6.30
CA LEU A 87 1.53 18.73 5.05
C LEU A 87 0.07 19.19 4.91
N LYS A 88 -0.70 19.19 6.00
CA LYS A 88 -2.08 19.65 6.00
C LYS A 88 -2.18 21.16 5.71
N SER A 89 -1.31 21.99 6.29
CA SER A 89 -1.28 23.43 5.99
C SER A 89 -0.89 23.72 4.54
N ILE A 90 0.05 22.96 3.97
CA ILE A 90 0.42 23.07 2.54
C ILE A 90 -0.77 22.72 1.63
N ARG A 91 -1.62 21.76 2.03
CA ARG A 91 -2.83 21.39 1.28
C ARG A 91 -3.90 22.49 1.30
N GLU A 92 -3.98 23.28 2.37
CA GLU A 92 -4.96 24.36 2.51
C GLU A 92 -4.53 25.63 1.78
N ASP A 93 -3.31 26.12 2.06
CA ASP A 93 -2.72 27.26 1.34
C ASP A 93 -1.18 27.17 1.40
N GLU A 94 -0.57 26.89 0.25
CA GLU A 94 0.87 26.78 0.13
C GLU A 94 1.59 28.13 0.32
N ILE A 95 1.01 29.23 -0.16
CA ILE A 95 1.61 30.57 -0.06
C ILE A 95 1.60 31.03 1.39
N ALA A 96 0.49 30.79 2.11
CA ALA A 96 0.41 31.09 3.54
C ALA A 96 1.39 30.23 4.37
N ALA A 97 1.54 28.94 4.04
CA ALA A 97 2.51 28.06 4.69
C ALA A 97 3.96 28.54 4.48
N GLN A 98 4.29 29.02 3.28
CA GLN A 98 5.60 29.62 2.98
C GLN A 98 5.81 30.95 3.72
N ALA A 99 4.78 31.80 3.81
CA ALA A 99 4.84 33.07 4.55
C ALA A 99 5.06 32.87 6.06
N LEU A 100 4.61 31.75 6.61
CA LEU A 100 4.87 31.32 7.99
C LEU A 100 6.27 30.68 8.19
N GLY A 101 7.14 30.75 7.17
CA GLY A 101 8.52 30.27 7.23
C GLY A 101 8.67 28.75 7.12
N LYS A 102 7.65 28.03 6.63
CA LYS A 102 7.76 26.59 6.37
C LYS A 102 8.29 26.34 4.95
N ASP A 103 9.37 25.57 4.86
CA ASP A 103 9.95 25.14 3.57
C ASP A 103 9.05 24.06 2.94
N THR A 104 8.12 24.48 2.08
CA THR A 104 7.12 23.59 1.47
C THR A 104 7.75 22.61 0.47
N THR A 105 8.86 22.99 -0.16
CA THR A 105 9.59 22.15 -1.13
C THR A 105 10.24 20.95 -0.43
N LYS A 106 10.89 21.14 0.72
CA LYS A 106 11.46 20.03 1.51
C LYS A 106 10.39 19.07 2.04
N HIS A 107 9.26 19.59 2.52
CA HIS A 107 8.17 18.76 3.05
C HIS A 107 7.46 17.96 1.95
N LYS A 108 7.34 18.50 0.74
CA LYS A 108 6.84 17.75 -0.43
C LYS A 108 7.82 16.66 -0.84
N LEU A 109 9.12 16.94 -0.92
CA LEU A 109 10.15 15.93 -1.25
C LEU A 109 10.14 14.75 -0.26
N LEU A 110 10.08 15.02 1.04
CA LEU A 110 9.97 13.99 2.08
C LEU A 110 8.67 13.19 2.05
N ALA A 111 7.62 13.69 1.40
CA ALA A 111 6.36 12.96 1.25
C ALA A 111 6.35 12.00 0.04
N PHE A 112 7.24 12.22 -0.94
CA PHE A 112 7.37 11.39 -2.14
C PHE A 112 8.48 10.33 -2.05
N VAL A 113 9.43 10.50 -1.12
CA VAL A 113 10.52 9.54 -0.81
C VAL A 113 10.05 8.59 0.29
#